data_AF-I0HYM8-F1
#
_entry.id   AF-I0HYM8-F1
#
_cell.length_a   1.000
_cell.length_b   1.000
_cell.length_c   1.000
_cell.angle_alpha   90.00
_cell.angle_beta   90.00
_cell.angle_gamma   90.00
#
_symmetry.space_group_name_H-M   'P 1'
#
loop_
_entity.id
_entity.type
_entity.pdbx_description
1 polymer ?
#
loop_
_entity_poly.entity_id
_entity_poly.type
_entity_poly.pdbx_seq_one_letter_code
_entity_poly.pdbx_strand_id
1 'polypeptide(L)'
;MAFDGVASSAVAEHLAACTHCRQELEALRNLAQELEVARRSEPDQTTLEAYRAMFKHVQVQPSLLQRALDRIRAALTWDSRQQPMLQGVRGFEINNYRQVYRAKDIEIELMVERTGRLRRVEGELLSETQEVDAAPVLLDLLDVAGNLLHTVECKGHFRLDKVAPGTYRAVITRADGPVVEIDPLEIA
;
A
#
# COMPACT_ATOMS: atom_id res chain seq x y z
N MET A 1 46.14 -1.78 9.92
CA MET A 1 47.49 -1.68 10.52
C MET A 1 48.40 -2.52 9.63
N ALA A 2 49.39 -1.92 8.97
CA ALA A 2 50.31 -2.68 8.14
C ALA A 2 51.47 -3.19 9.01
N PHE A 3 51.75 -4.49 8.98
CA PHE A 3 52.90 -5.09 9.65
C PHE A 3 54.18 -4.85 8.83
N ASP A 4 54.49 -3.57 8.56
CA ASP A 4 55.57 -3.14 7.65
C ASP A 4 56.85 -2.75 8.42
N GLY A 5 57.12 -3.43 9.53
CA GLY A 5 58.43 -3.33 10.17
C GLY A 5 59.47 -4.05 9.32
N VAL A 6 60.59 -3.40 8.99
CA VAL A 6 61.72 -4.07 8.33
C VAL A 6 62.18 -5.21 9.23
N ALA A 7 61.97 -6.45 8.79
CA ALA A 7 62.39 -7.63 9.54
C ALA A 7 63.92 -7.63 9.64
N SER A 8 64.45 -7.79 10.85
CA SER A 8 65.88 -8.01 11.02
C SER A 8 66.29 -9.34 10.37
N SER A 9 67.55 -9.46 9.95
CA SER A 9 68.07 -10.70 9.33
C SER A 9 67.85 -11.93 10.21
N ALA A 10 68.00 -11.78 11.53
CA ALA A 10 67.75 -12.84 12.50
C ALA A 10 66.29 -13.34 12.51
N VAL A 11 65.32 -12.45 12.30
CA VAL A 11 63.89 -12.83 12.20
C VAL A 11 63.62 -13.55 10.88
N ALA A 12 64.23 -13.09 9.78
CA ALA A 12 64.09 -13.75 8.48
C ALA A 12 64.67 -15.17 8.49
N GLU A 13 65.85 -15.36 9.11
CA GLU A 13 66.47 -16.69 9.29
C GLU A 13 65.61 -17.60 10.17
N HIS A 14 65.06 -17.09 11.28
CA HIS A 14 64.18 -17.87 12.15
C HIS A 14 62.90 -18.31 11.43
N LEU A 15 62.25 -17.42 10.67
CA LEU A 15 61.06 -17.73 9.89
C LEU A 15 61.37 -18.71 8.73
N ALA A 16 62.60 -18.72 8.21
CA ALA A 16 63.03 -19.74 7.24
C ALA A 16 63.15 -21.13 7.88
N ALA A 17 63.54 -21.22 9.16
CA ALA A 17 63.76 -22.48 9.86
C ALA A 17 62.53 -23.00 10.64
N CYS A 18 61.65 -22.14 11.14
CA CYS A 18 60.55 -22.50 12.04
C CYS A 18 59.17 -22.49 11.35
N THR A 19 58.59 -23.67 11.13
CA THR A 19 57.25 -23.80 10.50
C THR A 19 56.13 -23.25 11.37
N HIS A 20 56.23 -23.41 12.70
CA HIS A 20 55.21 -22.93 13.64
C HIS A 20 55.08 -21.40 13.60
N CYS A 21 56.20 -20.67 13.72
CA CYS A 21 56.19 -19.21 13.68
C CYS A 21 55.79 -18.66 12.30
N ARG A 22 56.04 -19.40 11.20
CA ARG A 22 55.48 -19.03 9.89
C ARG A 22 53.97 -19.09 9.86
N GLN A 23 53.39 -20.18 10.38
CA GLN A 23 51.94 -20.37 10.41
C GLN A 23 51.25 -19.31 11.28
N GLU A 24 51.83 -18.96 12.42
CA GLU A 24 51.31 -17.89 13.28
C GLU A 24 51.35 -16.52 12.58
N LEU A 25 52.44 -16.20 11.88
CA LEU A 25 52.55 -14.95 11.12
C LEU A 25 51.53 -14.88 9.98
N GLU A 26 51.31 -16.00 9.29
CA GLU A 26 50.30 -16.10 8.23
C GLU A 26 48.88 -15.93 8.80
N ALA A 27 48.57 -16.54 9.94
CA ALA A 27 47.29 -16.36 10.62
C ALA A 27 47.03 -14.89 11.01
N LEU A 28 48.05 -14.19 11.53
CA LEU A 28 47.94 -12.77 11.86
C LEU A 28 47.73 -11.88 10.63
N ARG A 29 48.37 -12.21 9.51
CA ARG A 29 48.17 -11.50 8.23
C ARG A 29 46.76 -11.71 7.69
N ASN A 30 46.25 -12.93 7.76
CA ASN A 30 44.88 -13.26 7.34
C ASN A 30 43.85 -12.51 8.19
N LEU A 31 44.00 -12.51 9.52
CA LEU A 31 43.11 -11.77 10.42
C LEU A 31 43.14 -10.26 10.12
N ALA A 32 44.31 -9.68 9.88
CA ALA A 32 44.42 -8.27 9.53
C ALA A 32 43.73 -7.94 8.19
N GLN A 33 43.79 -8.84 7.22
CA GLN A 33 43.06 -8.69 5.96
C GLN A 33 41.55 -8.76 6.16
N GLU A 34 41.06 -9.71 6.95
CA GLU A 34 39.63 -9.85 7.27
C GLU A 34 39.07 -8.59 7.96
N LEU A 35 39.81 -8.04 8.94
CA LEU A 35 39.42 -6.82 9.64
C LEU A 35 39.38 -5.60 8.70
N GLU A 36 40.30 -5.51 7.75
CA GLU A 36 40.30 -4.42 6.76
C GLU A 36 39.09 -4.51 5.82
N VAL A 37 38.72 -5.72 5.40
CA VAL A 37 37.51 -5.94 4.59
C VAL A 37 36.27 -5.57 5.39
N ALA A 38 36.14 -6.04 6.64
CA ALA A 38 35.01 -5.72 7.51
C ALA A 38 34.83 -4.20 7.68
N ARG A 39 35.93 -3.49 7.96
CA ARG A 39 35.94 -2.03 8.11
C ARG A 39 35.49 -1.29 6.84
N ARG A 40 35.83 -1.81 5.65
CA ARG A 40 35.39 -1.22 4.37
C ARG A 40 33.95 -1.56 4.02
N SER A 41 33.41 -2.63 4.58
CA SER A 41 32.03 -3.05 4.39
C SER A 41 31.07 -2.40 5.39
N GLU A 42 31.57 -1.68 6.40
CA GLU A 42 30.72 -0.87 7.25
C GLU A 42 30.12 0.28 6.44
N PRO A 43 28.77 0.35 6.31
CA PRO A 43 28.14 1.44 5.60
C PRO A 43 28.42 2.76 6.32
N ASP A 44 28.68 3.82 5.56
CA ASP A 44 28.92 5.14 6.10
C ASP A 44 27.72 5.62 6.94
N GLN A 45 27.97 6.47 7.95
CA GLN A 45 26.92 6.96 8.84
C GLN A 45 25.82 7.70 8.08
N THR A 46 26.18 8.44 7.03
CA THR A 46 25.22 9.12 6.16
C THR A 46 24.29 8.14 5.44
N THR A 47 24.81 6.98 5.06
CA THR A 47 24.06 5.91 4.39
C THR A 47 23.11 5.24 5.38
N LEU A 48 23.57 4.95 6.62
CA LEU A 48 22.72 4.41 7.68
C LEU A 48 21.59 5.37 8.08
N GLU A 49 21.86 6.67 8.12
CA GLU A 49 20.85 7.70 8.39
C GLU A 49 19.82 7.79 7.27
N ALA A 50 20.25 7.75 6.00
CA ALA A 50 19.35 7.69 4.85
C ALA A 50 18.43 6.45 4.90
N TYR A 51 18.97 5.27 5.22
CA TYR A 51 18.16 4.07 5.42
C TYR A 51 17.15 4.23 6.56
N ARG A 52 17.57 4.77 7.72
CA ARG A 52 16.67 5.03 8.85
C ARG A 52 15.58 6.04 8.52
N ALA A 53 15.89 7.09 7.77
CA ALA A 53 14.92 8.10 7.34
C ALA A 53 13.86 7.50 6.40
N MET A 54 14.27 6.63 5.48
CA MET A 54 13.37 5.92 4.58
C MET A 54 12.42 4.98 5.36
N PHE A 55 12.93 4.24 6.34
CA PHE A 55 12.10 3.39 7.21
C PHE A 55 11.13 4.18 8.09
N LYS A 56 11.52 5.36 8.58
CA LYS A 56 10.62 6.23 9.35
C LYS A 56 9.40 6.64 8.52
N HIS A 57 9.57 6.97 7.24
CA HIS A 57 8.44 7.30 6.36
C HIS A 57 7.48 6.12 6.14
N VAL A 58 7.99 4.88 6.08
CA VAL A 58 7.16 3.67 5.96
C VAL A 58 6.40 3.37 7.25
N GLN A 59 6.94 3.75 8.41
CA GLN A 59 6.33 3.47 9.72
C GLN A 59 5.29 4.50 10.20
N VAL A 60 5.13 5.65 9.55
CA VAL A 60 4.01 6.58 9.85
C VAL A 60 2.73 6.06 9.19
N GLN A 61 2.34 4.83 9.52
CA GLN A 61 0.99 4.36 9.27
C GLN A 61 0.14 4.69 10.50
N PRO A 62 -0.98 5.39 10.37
CA PRO A 62 -1.85 5.67 11.50
C PRO A 62 -2.28 4.35 12.16
N SER A 63 -2.32 4.33 13.49
CA SER A 63 -2.70 3.15 14.25
C SER A 63 -4.12 2.68 13.86
N LEU A 64 -4.39 1.38 13.95
CA LEU A 64 -5.73 0.83 13.64
C LEU A 64 -6.85 1.52 14.46
N LEU A 65 -6.54 1.94 15.68
CA LEU A 65 -7.43 2.72 16.55
C LEU A 65 -7.71 4.13 16.02
N GLN A 66 -6.69 4.83 15.50
CA GLN A 66 -6.88 6.13 14.84
C GLN A 66 -7.67 5.99 13.54
N ARG A 67 -7.40 4.95 12.72
CA ARG A 67 -8.19 4.67 11.51
C ARG A 67 -9.65 4.33 11.82
N ALA A 68 -9.92 3.69 12.96
CA ALA A 68 -11.28 3.41 13.40
C ALA A 68 -12.01 4.67 13.91
N LEU A 69 -11.28 5.60 14.54
CA LEU A 69 -11.83 6.88 15.01
C LEU A 69 -12.09 7.87 13.86
N ASP A 70 -11.27 7.83 12.80
CA ASP A 70 -11.44 8.64 11.59
C ASP A 70 -12.31 7.93 10.54
N ARG A 71 -13.42 7.30 10.96
CA ARG A 71 -14.44 6.77 10.06
C ARG A 71 -15.50 7.82 9.77
N ILE A 72 -15.78 8.04 8.49
CA ILE A 72 -16.86 8.92 8.04
C ILE A 72 -17.87 8.14 7.20
N ARG A 73 -19.15 8.48 7.33
CA ARG A 73 -20.22 7.85 6.54
C ARG A 73 -20.55 8.71 5.33
N ALA A 74 -20.55 8.10 4.16
CA ALA A 74 -21.02 8.72 2.94
C ALA A 74 -22.53 8.53 2.81
N ALA A 75 -23.25 9.64 2.65
CA ALA A 75 -24.69 9.66 2.48
C ALA A 75 -25.05 9.69 1.00
N LEU A 76 -26.11 8.95 0.61
CA LEU A 76 -26.65 9.00 -0.75
C LEU A 76 -27.24 10.39 -1.01
N THR A 77 -26.65 11.13 -1.94
CA THR A 77 -27.11 12.46 -2.32
C THR A 77 -27.89 12.48 -3.63
N TRP A 78 -27.71 11.48 -4.49
CA TRP A 78 -28.44 11.38 -5.75
C TRP A 78 -28.60 9.94 -6.23
N ASP A 79 -29.75 9.61 -6.79
CA ASP A 79 -30.08 8.29 -7.37
C ASP A 79 -30.96 8.45 -8.62
N SER A 80 -30.49 7.95 -9.76
CA SER A 80 -31.22 8.06 -11.03
C SER A 80 -32.53 7.28 -11.04
N ARG A 81 -32.69 6.27 -10.18
CA ARG A 81 -33.91 5.44 -10.08
C ARG A 81 -35.10 6.21 -9.51
N GLN A 82 -34.83 7.32 -8.81
CA GLN A 82 -35.86 8.17 -8.20
C GLN A 82 -36.31 9.32 -9.13
N GLN A 83 -35.69 9.45 -10.31
CA GLN A 83 -36.01 10.51 -11.25
C GLN A 83 -37.28 10.17 -12.04
N PRO A 84 -38.25 11.09 -12.17
CA PRO A 84 -39.44 10.86 -12.98
C PRO A 84 -39.02 10.73 -14.45
N MET A 85 -39.33 9.58 -15.06
CA MET A 85 -39.12 9.43 -16.50
C MET A 85 -40.06 10.37 -17.25
N LEU A 86 -39.48 11.22 -18.11
CA LEU A 86 -40.27 12.06 -19.02
C LEU A 86 -41.11 11.16 -19.94
N GLN A 87 -42.42 11.29 -19.81
CA GLN A 87 -43.41 10.53 -20.57
C GLN A 87 -43.21 10.79 -22.08
N GLY A 88 -42.79 9.76 -22.83
CA GLY A 88 -42.57 9.87 -24.28
C GLY A 88 -41.21 9.38 -24.79
N VAL A 89 -40.24 9.12 -23.89
CA VAL A 89 -39.03 8.38 -24.27
C VAL A 89 -39.41 6.91 -24.47
N ARG A 90 -39.34 6.41 -25.72
CA ARG A 90 -39.55 4.97 -25.98
C ARG A 90 -38.52 4.19 -25.17
N GLY A 91 -39.02 3.32 -24.29
CA GLY A 91 -38.23 2.58 -23.31
C GLY A 91 -37.06 1.84 -23.94
N PHE A 92 -35.89 2.45 -23.85
CA PHE A 92 -34.68 1.66 -23.65
C PHE A 92 -34.86 1.06 -22.25
N GLU A 93 -34.79 -0.27 -22.11
CA GLU A 93 -34.65 -0.86 -20.77
C GLU A 93 -33.51 -0.11 -20.09
N ILE A 94 -33.82 0.62 -19.01
CA ILE A 94 -32.79 1.27 -18.22
C ILE A 94 -32.05 0.13 -17.51
N ASN A 95 -31.05 -0.40 -18.21
CA ASN A 95 -30.21 -1.48 -17.75
C ASN A 95 -29.08 -0.97 -16.86
N ASN A 96 -29.01 0.33 -16.61
CA ASN A 96 -28.06 0.90 -15.67
C ASN A 96 -28.68 2.01 -14.82
N TYR A 97 -28.10 2.27 -13.66
CA TYR A 97 -28.49 3.41 -12.85
C TYR A 97 -27.26 3.97 -12.15
N ARG A 98 -27.34 5.25 -11.82
CA ARG A 98 -26.26 5.97 -11.16
C ARG A 98 -26.68 6.38 -9.76
N GLN A 99 -25.76 6.21 -8.82
CA GLN A 99 -25.86 6.67 -7.45
C GLN A 99 -24.66 7.59 -7.16
N VAL A 100 -24.88 8.61 -6.36
CA VAL A 100 -23.82 9.51 -5.90
C VAL A 100 -23.90 9.61 -4.38
N TYR A 101 -22.78 9.35 -3.73
CA TYR A 101 -22.60 9.43 -2.29
C TYR A 101 -21.61 10.52 -1.94
N ARG A 102 -21.82 11.22 -0.82
CA ARG A 102 -20.91 12.27 -0.36
C ARG A 102 -20.58 12.14 1.13
N ALA A 103 -19.32 12.38 1.46
CA ALA A 103 -18.83 12.52 2.83
C ALA A 103 -17.74 13.61 2.88
N LYS A 104 -18.00 14.71 3.60
CA LYS A 104 -17.06 15.86 3.66
C LYS A 104 -16.68 16.34 2.25
N ASP A 105 -15.40 16.27 1.89
CA ASP A 105 -14.78 16.67 0.61
C ASP A 105 -14.64 15.50 -0.38
N ILE A 106 -15.29 14.36 -0.10
CA ILE A 106 -15.23 13.14 -0.90
C ILE A 106 -16.59 12.89 -1.53
N GLU A 107 -16.60 12.67 -2.85
CA GLU A 107 -17.73 12.18 -3.62
C GLU A 107 -17.41 10.80 -4.20
N ILE A 108 -18.38 9.90 -4.14
CA ILE A 108 -18.30 8.56 -4.71
C ILE A 108 -19.45 8.42 -5.70
N GLU A 109 -19.12 8.34 -6.98
CA GLU A 109 -20.07 8.02 -8.03
C GLU A 109 -20.06 6.51 -8.28
N LEU A 110 -21.24 5.90 -8.37
CA LEU A 110 -21.41 4.51 -8.78
C LEU A 110 -22.31 4.46 -10.01
N MET A 111 -21.87 3.72 -11.03
CA MET A 111 -22.68 3.26 -12.14
C MET A 111 -22.91 1.76 -11.99
N VAL A 112 -24.17 1.36 -11.87
CA VAL A 112 -24.55 -0.05 -11.74
C VAL A 112 -25.23 -0.49 -13.02
N GLU A 113 -24.68 -1.49 -13.69
CA GLU A 113 -25.23 -2.08 -14.90
C GLU A 113 -25.73 -3.50 -14.68
N ARG A 114 -26.89 -3.82 -15.26
CA ARG A 114 -27.47 -5.15 -15.26
C ARG A 114 -26.78 -6.04 -16.29
N THR A 115 -26.18 -7.12 -15.82
CA THR A 115 -25.59 -8.17 -16.65
C THR A 115 -26.28 -9.50 -16.33
N GLY A 116 -27.45 -9.71 -16.96
CA GLY A 116 -28.34 -10.83 -16.65
C GLY A 116 -28.90 -10.73 -15.22
N ARG A 117 -28.67 -11.77 -14.40
CA ARG A 117 -29.08 -11.78 -12.99
C ARG A 117 -28.11 -11.06 -12.05
N LEU A 118 -26.94 -10.69 -12.55
CA LEU A 118 -25.89 -10.05 -11.77
C LEU A 118 -25.76 -8.58 -12.16
N ARG A 119 -24.90 -7.88 -11.44
CA ARG A 119 -24.55 -6.49 -11.64
C ARG A 119 -23.07 -6.36 -11.90
N ARG A 120 -22.75 -5.41 -12.77
CA ARG A 120 -21.45 -4.77 -12.84
C ARG A 120 -21.58 -3.44 -12.13
N VAL A 121 -20.65 -3.15 -11.23
CA VAL A 121 -20.58 -1.86 -10.53
C VAL A 121 -19.27 -1.22 -10.94
N GLU A 122 -19.36 -0.09 -11.60
CA GLU A 122 -18.23 0.80 -11.84
C GLU A 122 -18.35 1.97 -10.89
N GLY A 123 -17.24 2.42 -10.31
CA GLY A 123 -17.27 3.53 -9.40
C GLY A 123 -16.05 4.40 -9.51
N GLU A 124 -16.25 5.67 -9.18
CA GLU A 124 -15.25 6.72 -9.19
C GLU A 124 -15.26 7.45 -7.84
N LEU A 125 -14.07 7.66 -7.29
CA LEU A 125 -13.81 8.41 -6.07
C LEU A 125 -13.22 9.76 -6.46
N LEU A 126 -13.97 10.83 -6.19
CA LEU A 126 -13.59 12.20 -6.45
C LEU A 126 -13.30 12.89 -5.11
N SER A 127 -12.20 13.62 -5.02
CA SER A 127 -11.83 14.38 -3.82
C SER A 127 -11.30 15.74 -4.26
N GLU A 128 -11.78 16.81 -3.61
CA GLU A 128 -11.42 18.21 -3.97
C GLU A 128 -9.92 18.48 -3.81
N THR A 129 -9.22 17.66 -3.02
CA THR A 129 -7.79 17.82 -2.67
C THR A 129 -6.83 16.96 -3.50
N GLN A 130 -7.32 16.11 -4.42
CA GLN A 130 -6.48 15.09 -5.05
C GLN A 130 -6.01 15.53 -6.47
N GLU A 131 -4.74 15.93 -6.57
CA GLU A 131 -4.04 16.17 -7.84
C GLU A 131 -3.36 14.88 -8.39
N VAL A 132 -3.59 14.63 -9.69
CA VAL A 132 -2.85 13.88 -10.75
C VAL A 132 -2.24 12.48 -10.48
N ASP A 133 -1.94 12.05 -9.26
CA ASP A 133 -1.51 10.66 -8.96
C ASP A 133 -2.18 10.17 -7.68
N ALA A 134 -3.45 9.76 -7.81
CA ALA A 134 -4.23 9.26 -6.68
C ALA A 134 -3.52 8.06 -6.04
N ALA A 135 -3.12 8.21 -4.77
CA ALA A 135 -2.61 7.13 -3.95
C ALA A 135 -3.56 5.92 -4.01
N PRO A 136 -3.05 4.68 -3.93
CA PRO A 136 -3.90 3.50 -4.00
C PRO A 136 -4.96 3.52 -2.89
N VAL A 137 -6.18 3.17 -3.29
CA VAL A 137 -7.37 3.07 -2.44
C VAL A 137 -7.79 1.62 -2.41
N LEU A 138 -8.10 1.11 -1.22
CA LEU A 138 -8.67 -0.21 -1.03
C LEU A 138 -10.18 -0.10 -0.85
N LEU A 139 -10.95 -0.79 -1.69
CA LEU A 139 -12.39 -0.92 -1.57
C LEU A 139 -12.74 -2.35 -1.17
N ASP A 140 -13.46 -2.48 -0.06
CA ASP A 140 -14.05 -3.72 0.40
C ASP A 140 -15.58 -3.66 0.29
N LEU A 141 -16.19 -4.66 -0.34
CA LEU A 141 -17.63 -4.86 -0.36
C LEU A 141 -18.00 -6.00 0.59
N LEU A 142 -18.85 -5.72 1.57
CA LEU A 142 -19.30 -6.65 2.58
C LEU A 142 -20.80 -6.89 2.46
N ASP A 143 -21.25 -8.11 2.73
CA ASP A 143 -22.68 -8.41 2.87
C ASP A 143 -23.27 -7.87 4.19
N VAL A 144 -24.58 -8.02 4.38
CA VAL A 144 -25.30 -7.61 5.60
C VAL A 144 -24.84 -8.33 6.87
N ALA A 145 -24.22 -9.50 6.75
CA ALA A 145 -23.64 -10.24 7.87
C ALA A 145 -22.21 -9.79 8.18
N GLY A 146 -21.62 -8.91 7.36
CA GLY A 146 -20.26 -8.42 7.47
C GLY A 146 -19.22 -9.36 6.85
N ASN A 147 -19.62 -10.33 6.03
CA ASN A 147 -18.66 -11.15 5.29
C ASN A 147 -18.10 -10.35 4.11
N LEU A 148 -16.78 -10.41 3.93
CA LEU A 148 -16.10 -9.81 2.80
C LEU A 148 -16.40 -10.59 1.51
N LEU A 149 -16.97 -9.90 0.51
CA LEU A 149 -17.31 -10.50 -0.79
C LEU A 149 -16.32 -10.11 -1.88
N HIS A 150 -15.89 -8.85 -1.89
CA HIS A 150 -14.93 -8.32 -2.87
C HIS A 150 -13.94 -7.38 -2.20
N THR A 151 -12.70 -7.42 -2.68
CA THR A 151 -11.65 -6.45 -2.37
C THR A 151 -11.01 -6.00 -3.67
N VAL A 152 -10.88 -4.69 -3.86
CA VAL A 152 -10.24 -4.09 -5.03
C VAL A 152 -9.31 -2.97 -4.59
N GLU A 153 -8.07 -3.03 -5.05
CA GLU A 153 -7.14 -1.90 -4.97
C GLU A 153 -7.23 -1.08 -6.26
N CYS A 154 -7.42 0.24 -6.15
CA CYS A 154 -7.62 1.11 -7.29
C CYS A 154 -7.02 2.51 -7.13
N LYS A 155 -6.88 3.24 -8.23
CA LYS A 155 -6.45 4.66 -8.26
C LYS A 155 -7.63 5.57 -8.59
N GLY A 156 -8.62 5.61 -7.70
CA GLY A 156 -9.81 6.45 -7.87
C GLY A 156 -10.94 5.84 -8.70
N HIS A 157 -10.68 4.87 -9.58
CA HIS A 157 -11.71 4.18 -10.37
C HIS A 157 -11.67 2.68 -10.13
N PHE A 158 -12.81 2.05 -9.89
CA PHE A 158 -12.89 0.60 -9.65
C PHE A 158 -14.04 -0.05 -10.41
N ARG A 159 -13.93 -1.38 -10.57
CA ARG A 159 -14.97 -2.21 -11.15
C ARG A 159 -15.16 -3.48 -10.33
N LEU A 160 -16.42 -3.78 -10.00
CA LEU A 160 -16.86 -5.04 -9.42
C LEU A 160 -17.73 -5.75 -10.45
N ASP A 161 -17.33 -6.96 -10.83
CA ASP A 161 -18.12 -7.81 -11.72
C ASP A 161 -18.87 -8.88 -10.92
N LYS A 162 -19.99 -9.36 -11.45
CA LYS A 162 -20.76 -10.50 -10.92
C LYS A 162 -21.34 -10.27 -9.52
N VAL A 163 -21.67 -9.02 -9.18
CA VAL A 163 -22.30 -8.68 -7.90
C VAL A 163 -23.77 -9.09 -7.94
N ALA A 164 -24.25 -9.84 -6.94
CA ALA A 164 -25.67 -10.14 -6.84
C ALA A 164 -26.47 -8.86 -6.47
N PRO A 165 -27.75 -8.74 -6.85
CA PRO A 165 -28.59 -7.69 -6.28
C PRO A 165 -28.77 -7.91 -4.77
N GLY A 166 -28.68 -6.84 -3.98
CA GLY A 166 -28.82 -6.87 -2.53
C GLY A 166 -28.36 -5.59 -1.85
N THR A 167 -28.45 -5.63 -0.52
CA THR A 167 -27.91 -4.59 0.37
C THR A 167 -26.52 -4.97 0.83
N TYR A 168 -25.60 -4.01 0.79
CA TYR A 168 -24.19 -4.19 1.11
C TYR A 168 -23.68 -3.07 2.02
N ARG A 169 -22.47 -3.25 2.52
CA ARG A 169 -21.64 -2.19 3.09
C ARG A 169 -20.37 -2.08 2.26
N ALA A 170 -20.05 -0.88 1.79
CA ALA A 170 -18.76 -0.62 1.15
C ALA A 170 -17.85 0.15 2.12
N VAL A 171 -16.61 -0.30 2.25
CA VAL A 171 -15.58 0.34 3.08
C VAL A 171 -14.44 0.73 2.17
N ILE A 172 -14.11 2.02 2.16
CA ILE A 172 -13.10 2.62 1.28
C ILE A 172 -11.97 3.15 2.16
N THR A 173 -10.79 2.55 2.02
CA THR A 173 -9.60 2.88 2.80
C THR A 173 -8.58 3.57 1.91
N ARG A 174 -8.21 4.80 2.28
CA ARG A 174 -7.16 5.59 1.61
C ARG A 174 -5.88 5.58 2.47
N ALA A 175 -4.73 5.77 1.84
CA ALA A 175 -3.47 5.88 2.55
C ALA A 175 -3.39 7.12 3.46
N ASP A 176 -4.03 8.22 3.05
CA ASP A 176 -3.85 9.57 3.56
C ASP A 176 -5.14 10.26 4.02
N GLY A 177 -6.15 9.50 4.46
CA GLY A 177 -7.44 10.08 4.84
C GLY A 177 -8.30 9.20 5.73
N PRO A 178 -9.50 9.70 6.10
CA PRO A 178 -10.47 8.92 6.86
C PRO A 178 -10.93 7.70 6.05
N VAL A 179 -11.32 6.65 6.77
CA VAL A 179 -12.01 5.51 6.16
C VAL A 179 -13.43 5.94 5.84
N VAL A 180 -13.86 5.77 4.59
CA VAL A 180 -15.20 6.15 4.14
C VAL A 180 -16.08 4.91 4.08
N GLU A 181 -17.24 4.96 4.73
CA GLU A 181 -18.22 3.87 4.73
C GLU A 181 -19.49 4.29 3.98
N ILE A 182 -19.94 3.47 3.03
CA ILE A 182 -21.30 3.50 2.50
C ILE A 182 -22.08 2.36 3.17
N ASP A 183 -23.07 2.74 3.96
CA ASP A 183 -23.97 1.81 4.65
C ASP A 183 -25.36 2.48 4.74
N PRO A 184 -26.47 1.87 4.30
CA PRO A 184 -26.49 0.74 3.37
C PRO A 184 -26.11 1.18 1.93
N LEU A 185 -25.45 0.29 1.19
CA LEU A 185 -25.27 0.37 -0.27
C LEU A 185 -26.27 -0.56 -0.96
N GLU A 186 -27.21 0.01 -1.69
CA GLU A 186 -28.29 -0.74 -2.35
C GLU A 186 -27.97 -1.01 -3.83
N ILE A 187 -27.78 -2.28 -4.17
CA ILE A 187 -27.49 -2.75 -5.53
C ILE A 187 -28.72 -3.53 -6.05
N ALA A 188 -29.49 -2.97 -7.00
CA ALA A 188 -30.80 -3.50 -7.45
C ALA A 188 -30.81 -4.03 -8.89
#